data_AF-A0A9Q9EU98-F1
#
_entry.id   AF-A0A9Q9EU98-F1
#
_cell.length_a   1.000
_cell.length_b   1.000
_cell.length_c   1.000
_cell.angle_alpha   90.00
_cell.angle_beta   90.00
_cell.angle_gamma   90.00
#
_symmetry.space_group_name_H-M   'P 1'
#
loop_
_entity.id
_entity.type
_entity.pdbx_description
1 polymer ?
#
loop_
_entity_poly.entity_id
_entity_poly.type
_entity_poly.pdbx_seq_one_letter_code
_entity_poly.pdbx_strand_id
1 'polypeptide(L)'
;MKKNYKLLILMSILVPIFFASCASKQKAQEILPEPKVEEVKTPAVETEKPKQETVKPEVPKADPLLAELKLFQGQNGKVNKARKKAVELGADKAYTELFQVPEALKQKADSDAQAGNYKAAIAKYNEAIIRYDTLSNLMNASSLRAEIESNNFGRYSPADYVDAERFSINTIDHYRLDHKMAKEASEDAVKLYKKVAAKGYLEFTKTAKDTAKEYKDDCDSIKAARSRKEEYNKAVRTYNKGKSAADRADYKEAYISYNEAAKLFAKLYEEVSLKRAEAEKAMAEAAMRQQESSDLALEADKEAPLTEAGEGFTEGELDLQNLSTPQTGAPVENINTQGDEPANTENNQTTAGGGQ
;
A
#
# COMPACT_ATOMS: atom_id res chain seq x y z
N MET A 1 49.87 -15.91 -10.38
CA MET A 1 49.12 -17.11 -10.81
C MET A 1 47.66 -16.72 -11.00
N LYS A 2 47.10 -17.02 -12.17
CA LYS A 2 45.70 -16.77 -12.53
C LYS A 2 44.76 -17.73 -11.80
N LYS A 3 43.60 -17.23 -11.37
CA LYS A 3 42.27 -17.89 -11.30
C LYS A 3 41.36 -17.00 -10.43
N ASN A 4 40.06 -16.80 -10.64
CA ASN A 4 39.12 -16.91 -11.76
C ASN A 4 37.80 -16.41 -11.13
N TYR A 5 37.28 -15.24 -11.52
CA TYR A 5 35.97 -14.77 -11.06
C TYR A 5 34.87 -15.59 -11.73
N LYS A 6 34.11 -16.36 -10.94
CA LYS A 6 32.85 -16.95 -11.38
C LYS A 6 31.68 -16.19 -10.78
N LEU A 7 31.11 -15.37 -11.66
CA LEU A 7 29.78 -14.78 -11.63
C LEU A 7 28.74 -15.87 -11.34
N LEU A 8 27.97 -15.72 -10.27
CA LEU A 8 26.79 -16.54 -9.98
C LEU A 8 25.57 -15.62 -9.98
N ILE A 9 24.86 -15.65 -11.11
CA ILE A 9 23.58 -15.02 -11.35
C ILE A 9 22.53 -15.85 -10.62
N LEU A 10 21.92 -15.31 -9.56
CA LEU A 10 20.79 -15.95 -8.89
C LEU A 10 19.50 -15.31 -9.42
N MET A 11 18.79 -16.04 -10.27
CA MET A 11 17.45 -15.72 -10.74
C MET A 11 16.44 -15.92 -9.60
N SER A 12 15.85 -14.83 -9.14
CA SER A 12 14.81 -14.81 -8.12
C SER A 12 13.44 -15.02 -8.77
N ILE A 13 12.78 -16.14 -8.45
CA ILE A 13 11.43 -16.47 -8.90
C ILE A 13 10.41 -15.76 -8.00
N LEU A 14 9.60 -14.90 -8.60
CA LEU A 14 8.46 -14.21 -8.01
C LEU A 14 7.38 -15.21 -7.58
N VAL A 15 6.93 -15.12 -6.33
CA VAL A 15 5.69 -15.74 -5.83
C VAL A 15 4.69 -14.63 -5.48
N PRO A 16 3.50 -14.55 -6.12
CA PRO A 16 2.49 -13.59 -5.73
C PRO A 16 1.66 -14.10 -4.54
N ILE A 17 1.65 -13.34 -3.45
CA ILE A 17 0.76 -13.54 -2.29
C ILE A 17 -0.52 -12.73 -2.53
N PHE A 18 -1.65 -13.41 -2.68
CA PHE A 18 -2.99 -12.80 -2.63
C PHE A 18 -3.43 -12.65 -1.15
N PHE A 19 -3.63 -11.42 -0.70
CA PHE A 19 -4.39 -11.10 0.51
C PHE A 19 -5.77 -10.56 0.09
N ALA A 20 -6.83 -11.29 0.43
CA ALA A 20 -8.20 -10.77 0.42
C ALA A 20 -8.54 -10.23 1.81
N SER A 21 -8.83 -8.93 1.89
CA SER A 21 -9.30 -8.23 3.08
C SER A 21 -10.83 -8.13 3.05
N CYS A 22 -11.48 -8.60 4.11
CA CYS A 22 -12.90 -8.37 4.37
C CYS A 22 -13.11 -6.97 4.96
N ALA A 23 -13.98 -6.19 4.32
CA ALA A 23 -14.50 -4.93 4.84
C ALA A 23 -15.70 -5.17 5.76
N SER A 24 -15.65 -4.66 6.99
CA SER A 24 -16.79 -4.61 7.92
C SER A 24 -17.33 -3.18 7.99
N LYS A 25 -18.64 -3.02 7.75
CA LYS A 25 -19.39 -1.76 7.90
C LYS A 25 -20.28 -1.87 9.14
N GLN A 26 -20.14 -0.96 10.10
CA GLN A 26 -21.12 -0.72 11.16
C GLN A 26 -22.03 0.45 10.78
N LYS A 27 -23.33 0.32 11.07
CA LYS A 27 -24.32 1.41 11.08
C LYS A 27 -24.92 1.48 12.48
N ALA A 28 -25.05 2.70 12.97
CA ALA A 28 -25.50 3.09 14.30
C ALA A 28 -27.01 2.89 14.52
N GLN A 29 -27.43 2.78 15.79
CA GLN A 29 -28.64 3.47 16.27
C GLN A 29 -28.58 3.74 17.78
N GLU A 30 -29.00 4.94 18.15
CA GLU A 30 -29.10 5.56 19.47
C GLU A 30 -30.11 4.88 20.41
N ILE A 31 -29.98 5.12 21.73
CA ILE A 31 -30.91 5.92 22.57
C ILE A 31 -30.41 5.90 24.02
N LEU A 32 -30.27 7.09 24.62
CA LEU A 32 -30.14 7.37 26.06
C LEU A 32 -31.55 7.66 26.62
N PRO A 33 -31.87 7.38 27.91
CA PRO A 33 -31.65 8.42 28.93
C PRO A 33 -31.30 7.92 30.34
N GLU A 34 -30.97 8.90 31.18
CA GLU A 34 -30.38 8.91 32.54
C GLU A 34 -31.36 8.58 33.70
N PRO A 35 -31.12 8.98 34.98
CA PRO A 35 -30.44 8.22 36.01
C PRO A 35 -31.31 7.95 37.27
N LYS A 36 -30.76 7.16 38.21
CA LYS A 36 -31.35 6.79 39.52
C LYS A 36 -31.38 7.95 40.52
N VAL A 37 -32.43 8.02 41.34
CA VAL A 37 -32.40 8.57 42.71
C VAL A 37 -33.19 7.65 43.66
N GLU A 38 -32.62 7.46 44.85
CA GLU A 38 -33.06 6.61 45.96
C GLU A 38 -34.36 7.09 46.63
N GLU A 39 -35.16 6.15 47.15
CA GLU A 39 -35.88 6.40 48.40
C GLU A 39 -36.13 5.10 49.18
N VAL A 40 -35.90 5.18 50.48
CA VAL A 40 -35.91 4.11 51.49
C VAL A 40 -37.26 4.11 52.21
N LYS A 41 -37.86 2.93 52.45
CA LYS A 41 -38.35 2.45 53.78
C LYS A 41 -39.28 1.22 53.65
N THR A 42 -38.91 0.19 54.43
CA THR A 42 -39.65 -0.99 54.92
C THR A 42 -40.93 -0.62 55.73
N PRO A 43 -41.76 -1.55 56.28
CA PRO A 43 -41.67 -3.03 56.36
C PRO A 43 -43.01 -3.79 56.11
N ALA A 44 -42.97 -5.13 55.99
CA ALA A 44 -43.88 -6.05 56.71
C ALA A 44 -43.62 -7.53 56.38
N VAL A 45 -43.46 -8.28 57.47
CA VAL A 45 -43.45 -9.75 57.69
C VAL A 45 -44.87 -10.29 57.33
N GLU A 46 -45.19 -11.51 56.90
CA GLU A 46 -44.80 -12.89 57.22
C GLU A 46 -45.60 -13.81 56.25
N THR A 47 -45.05 -14.95 55.82
CA THR A 47 -45.66 -16.30 56.01
C THR A 47 -44.94 -17.37 55.19
N GLU A 48 -44.43 -18.37 55.91
CA GLU A 48 -43.81 -19.59 55.40
C GLU A 48 -44.82 -20.52 54.69
N LYS A 49 -44.39 -21.17 53.62
CA LYS A 49 -44.72 -22.59 53.35
C LYS A 49 -43.52 -23.31 52.70
N PRO A 50 -43.21 -24.55 53.11
CA PRO A 50 -42.00 -25.25 52.74
C PRO A 50 -42.15 -26.01 51.41
N LYS A 51 -41.13 -25.99 50.55
CA LYS A 51 -41.03 -26.97 49.44
C LYS A 51 -39.61 -27.15 48.93
N GLN A 52 -39.12 -28.37 49.17
CA GLN A 52 -38.24 -29.20 48.35
C GLN A 52 -36.90 -28.61 47.90
N GLU A 53 -35.88 -28.97 48.69
CA GLU A 53 -34.49 -29.10 48.31
C GLU A 53 -34.36 -29.97 47.04
N THR A 54 -34.22 -29.31 45.89
CA THR A 54 -33.72 -29.94 44.68
C THR A 54 -32.21 -29.78 44.69
N VAL A 55 -31.51 -30.87 45.03
CA VAL A 55 -30.07 -30.97 44.86
C VAL A 55 -29.76 -30.81 43.37
N LYS A 56 -29.42 -29.60 42.99
CA LYS A 56 -28.85 -29.29 41.68
C LYS A 56 -27.48 -29.97 41.63
N PRO A 57 -27.17 -30.80 40.63
CA PRO A 57 -25.82 -31.33 40.48
C PRO A 57 -24.86 -30.16 40.41
N GLU A 58 -23.89 -30.07 41.33
CA GLU A 58 -22.73 -29.20 41.15
C GLU A 58 -22.05 -29.64 39.85
N VAL A 59 -22.26 -28.87 38.79
CA VAL A 59 -21.32 -28.84 37.66
C VAL A 59 -19.97 -28.55 38.29
N PRO A 60 -18.94 -29.40 38.14
CA PRO A 60 -17.64 -29.13 38.71
C PRO A 60 -17.17 -27.80 38.12
N LYS A 61 -17.09 -26.75 38.96
CA LYS A 61 -16.37 -25.53 38.57
C LYS A 61 -14.95 -26.00 38.28
N ALA A 62 -14.57 -25.96 37.00
CA ALA A 62 -13.20 -26.22 36.60
C ALA A 62 -12.28 -25.35 37.46
N ASP A 63 -11.25 -25.97 38.05
CA ASP A 63 -10.24 -25.27 38.84
C ASP A 63 -9.78 -24.01 38.07
N PRO A 64 -9.94 -22.80 38.63
CA PRO A 64 -9.55 -21.55 37.97
C PRO A 64 -8.12 -21.58 37.41
N LEU A 65 -7.18 -22.26 38.09
CA LEU A 65 -5.80 -22.41 37.62
C LEU A 65 -5.71 -23.31 36.38
N LEU A 66 -6.53 -24.35 36.30
CA LEU A 66 -6.58 -25.23 35.13
C LEU A 66 -7.20 -24.50 33.92
N ALA A 67 -8.19 -23.65 34.14
CA ALA A 67 -8.74 -22.80 33.09
C ALA A 67 -7.70 -21.79 32.57
N GLU A 68 -6.93 -21.17 33.47
CA GLU A 68 -5.84 -20.26 33.12
C GLU A 68 -4.71 -20.97 32.36
N LEU A 69 -4.27 -22.16 32.83
CA LEU A 69 -3.22 -22.96 32.21
C LEU A 69 -3.51 -23.26 30.73
N LYS A 70 -4.78 -23.54 30.40
CA LYS A 70 -5.22 -23.81 29.01
C LYS A 70 -5.00 -22.62 28.07
N LEU A 71 -4.88 -21.38 28.58
CA LEU A 71 -4.55 -20.21 27.75
C LEU A 71 -3.09 -20.22 27.27
N PHE A 72 -2.21 -20.91 28.00
CA PHE A 72 -0.79 -21.01 27.67
C PHE A 72 -0.50 -22.18 26.72
N GLN A 73 -1.19 -23.30 26.92
CA GLN A 73 -0.95 -24.57 26.23
C GLN A 73 -1.66 -24.70 24.87
N GLY A 74 -1.33 -25.77 24.16
CA GLY A 74 -1.91 -26.09 22.85
C GLY A 74 -1.28 -25.30 21.70
N GLN A 75 -1.58 -25.70 20.47
CA GLN A 75 -0.98 -25.11 19.26
C GLN A 75 -1.20 -23.59 19.16
N ASN A 76 -2.37 -23.12 19.62
CA ASN A 76 -2.76 -21.71 19.61
C ASN A 76 -2.58 -21.00 20.96
N GLY A 77 -1.93 -21.66 21.93
CA GLY A 77 -1.63 -21.11 23.24
C GLY A 77 -0.61 -19.96 23.19
N LYS A 78 -0.63 -19.11 24.22
CA LYS A 78 0.24 -17.92 24.29
C LYS A 78 1.73 -18.24 24.09
N VAL A 79 2.23 -19.33 24.70
CA VAL A 79 3.66 -19.69 24.60
C VAL A 79 4.07 -20.09 23.19
N ASN A 80 3.23 -20.85 22.49
CA ASN A 80 3.52 -21.29 21.12
C ASN A 80 3.38 -20.16 20.12
N LYS A 81 2.47 -19.19 20.35
CA LYS A 81 2.40 -17.94 19.57
C LYS A 81 3.67 -17.11 19.70
N ALA A 82 4.14 -16.87 20.93
CA ALA A 82 5.38 -16.13 21.17
C ALA A 82 6.60 -16.83 20.55
N ARG A 83 6.72 -18.16 20.74
CA ARG A 83 7.74 -18.98 20.10
C ARG A 83 7.70 -18.88 18.58
N LYS A 84 6.52 -19.05 17.97
CA LYS A 84 6.34 -19.01 16.51
C LYS A 84 6.78 -17.66 15.95
N LYS A 85 6.36 -16.56 16.58
CA LYS A 85 6.79 -15.20 16.21
C LYS A 85 8.31 -15.05 16.25
N ALA A 86 8.96 -15.54 17.32
CA ALA A 86 10.42 -15.49 17.44
C ALA A 86 11.13 -16.28 16.33
N VAL A 87 10.63 -17.48 15.99
CA VAL A 87 11.15 -18.30 14.87
C VAL A 87 10.91 -17.64 13.51
N GLU A 88 9.72 -17.08 13.27
CA GLU A 88 9.40 -16.37 12.02
C GLU A 88 10.33 -15.16 11.79
N LEU A 89 10.74 -14.51 12.88
CA LEU A 89 11.73 -13.43 12.86
C LEU A 89 13.19 -13.94 12.80
N GLY A 90 13.42 -15.26 12.85
CA GLY A 90 14.74 -15.89 12.74
C GLY A 90 15.56 -15.92 14.03
N ALA A 91 14.94 -15.71 15.20
CA ALA A 91 15.65 -15.67 16.48
C ALA A 91 16.28 -17.03 16.87
N ASP A 92 15.70 -18.14 16.42
CA ASP A 92 16.22 -19.50 16.63
C ASP A 92 17.59 -19.71 15.96
N LYS A 93 17.85 -18.98 14.87
CA LYS A 93 19.11 -19.02 14.12
C LYS A 93 20.08 -17.96 14.58
N ALA A 94 19.60 -16.73 14.79
CA ALA A 94 20.46 -15.61 15.18
C ALA A 94 20.93 -15.70 16.64
N TYR A 95 20.09 -16.25 17.53
CA TYR A 95 20.34 -16.35 18.96
C TYR A 95 20.14 -17.78 19.47
N THR A 96 20.70 -18.78 18.77
CA THR A 96 20.45 -20.20 19.04
C THR A 96 20.60 -20.58 20.52
N GLU A 97 21.67 -20.15 21.19
CA GLU A 97 21.90 -20.46 22.61
C GLU A 97 20.88 -19.80 23.54
N LEU A 98 20.48 -18.55 23.25
CA LEU A 98 19.49 -17.85 24.06
C LEU A 98 18.09 -18.42 23.81
N PHE A 99 17.81 -18.86 22.58
CA PHE A 99 16.54 -19.47 22.20
C PHE A 99 16.28 -20.80 22.92
N GLN A 100 17.33 -21.55 23.28
CA GLN A 100 17.16 -22.78 24.08
C GLN A 100 16.68 -22.52 25.52
N VAL A 101 16.88 -21.31 26.06
CA VAL A 101 16.46 -20.98 27.44
C VAL A 101 14.93 -21.05 27.60
N PRO A 102 14.11 -20.34 26.81
CA PRO A 102 12.66 -20.48 26.87
C PRO A 102 12.14 -21.84 26.41
N GLU A 103 12.86 -22.59 25.56
CA GLU A 103 12.51 -23.98 25.23
C GLU A 103 12.59 -24.88 26.46
N ALA A 104 13.68 -24.79 27.22
CA ALA A 104 13.85 -25.56 28.46
C ALA A 104 12.81 -25.16 29.53
N LEU A 105 12.46 -23.86 29.64
CA LEU A 105 11.41 -23.39 30.54
C LEU A 105 10.04 -23.94 30.16
N LYS A 106 9.72 -23.95 28.87
CA LYS A 106 8.47 -24.52 28.35
C LYS A 106 8.37 -26.02 28.68
N GLN A 107 9.43 -26.80 28.44
CA GLN A 107 9.45 -28.24 28.78
C GLN A 107 9.24 -28.49 30.28
N LYS A 108 9.87 -27.68 31.14
CA LYS A 108 9.65 -27.73 32.59
C LYS A 108 8.20 -27.36 32.96
N ALA A 109 7.62 -26.36 32.30
CA ALA A 109 6.23 -25.97 32.50
C ALA A 109 5.24 -27.07 32.06
N ASP A 110 5.53 -27.76 30.95
CA ASP A 110 4.77 -28.93 30.50
C ASP A 110 4.81 -30.05 31.55
N SER A 111 5.98 -30.31 32.13
CA SER A 111 6.17 -31.32 33.19
C SER A 111 5.41 -30.95 34.48
N ASP A 112 5.49 -29.70 34.92
CA ASP A 112 4.73 -29.20 36.07
C ASP A 112 3.22 -29.30 35.85
N ALA A 113 2.75 -28.98 34.65
CA ALA A 113 1.34 -29.08 34.29
C ALA A 113 0.84 -30.52 34.38
N GLN A 114 1.62 -31.49 33.87
CA GLN A 114 1.29 -32.92 33.96
C GLN A 114 1.28 -33.43 35.40
N ALA A 115 2.14 -32.89 36.26
CA ALA A 115 2.20 -33.23 37.68
C ALA A 115 1.11 -32.54 38.53
N GLY A 116 0.22 -31.73 37.94
CA GLY A 116 -0.81 -30.98 38.67
C GLY A 116 -0.29 -29.69 39.34
N ASN A 117 0.97 -29.31 39.12
CA ASN A 117 1.60 -28.12 39.69
C ASN A 117 1.27 -26.85 38.87
N TYR A 118 -0.01 -26.55 38.68
CA TYR A 118 -0.48 -25.54 37.73
C TYR A 118 0.10 -24.14 37.95
N LYS A 119 0.22 -23.69 39.21
CA LYS A 119 0.81 -22.38 39.53
C LYS A 119 2.28 -22.28 39.08
N ALA A 120 3.05 -23.35 39.28
CA ALA A 120 4.45 -23.40 38.86
C ALA A 120 4.58 -23.46 37.33
N ALA A 121 3.70 -24.22 36.66
CA ALA A 121 3.63 -24.29 35.21
C ALA A 121 3.32 -22.91 34.58
N ILE A 122 2.28 -22.23 35.07
CA ILE A 122 1.87 -20.90 34.59
C ILE A 122 3.03 -19.89 34.74
N ALA A 123 3.72 -19.88 35.89
CA ALA A 123 4.87 -19.00 36.10
C ALA A 123 5.99 -19.24 35.07
N LYS A 124 6.33 -20.52 34.81
CA LYS A 124 7.36 -20.88 33.82
C LYS A 124 6.94 -20.58 32.38
N TYR A 125 5.67 -20.77 32.02
CA TYR A 125 5.17 -20.35 30.71
C TYR A 125 5.24 -18.85 30.51
N ASN A 126 4.87 -18.06 31.52
CA ASN A 126 4.99 -16.59 31.46
C ASN A 126 6.45 -16.16 31.25
N GLU A 127 7.39 -16.75 31.99
CA GLU A 127 8.81 -16.46 31.80
C GLU A 127 9.28 -16.85 30.38
N ALA A 128 8.87 -18.01 29.87
CA ALA A 128 9.19 -18.43 28.51
C ALA A 128 8.64 -17.46 27.46
N ILE A 129 7.40 -16.98 27.62
CA ILE A 129 6.78 -15.96 26.75
C ILE A 129 7.61 -14.68 26.75
N ILE A 130 7.93 -14.15 27.93
CA ILE A 130 8.76 -12.94 28.06
C ILE A 130 10.06 -13.11 27.29
N ARG A 131 10.75 -14.24 27.49
CA ARG A 131 12.02 -14.54 26.83
C ARG A 131 11.91 -14.69 25.31
N TYR A 132 10.83 -15.28 24.78
CA TYR A 132 10.57 -15.31 23.33
C TYR A 132 10.26 -13.92 22.76
N ASP A 133 9.48 -13.11 23.48
CA ASP A 133 9.16 -11.75 23.08
C ASP A 133 10.41 -10.85 23.08
N THR A 134 11.29 -10.97 24.09
CA THR A 134 12.58 -10.28 24.13
C THR A 134 13.46 -10.64 22.91
N LEU A 135 13.53 -11.93 22.53
CA LEU A 135 14.24 -12.36 21.32
C LEU A 135 13.61 -11.80 20.04
N SER A 136 12.28 -11.75 19.98
CA SER A 136 11.56 -11.11 18.86
C SER A 136 11.89 -9.62 18.76
N ASN A 137 11.98 -8.92 19.90
CA ASN A 137 12.35 -7.51 19.94
C ASN A 137 13.78 -7.28 19.49
N LEU A 138 14.73 -8.15 19.87
CA LEU A 138 16.11 -8.10 19.36
C LEU A 138 16.18 -8.25 17.84
N MET A 139 15.40 -9.15 17.24
CA MET A 139 15.33 -9.29 15.78
C MET A 139 14.73 -8.04 15.11
N ASN A 140 13.66 -7.49 15.68
CA ASN A 140 13.06 -6.24 15.18
C ASN A 140 14.04 -5.05 15.30
N ALA A 141 14.73 -4.94 16.42
CA ALA A 141 15.75 -3.92 16.67
C ALA A 141 16.90 -4.03 15.66
N SER A 142 17.39 -5.25 15.41
CA SER A 142 18.43 -5.52 14.40
C SER A 142 17.97 -5.13 12.98
N SER A 143 16.75 -5.47 12.60
CA SER A 143 16.18 -5.06 11.30
C SER A 143 16.08 -3.54 11.18
N LEU A 144 15.61 -2.84 12.21
CA LEU A 144 15.52 -1.39 12.21
C LEU A 144 16.89 -0.73 12.18
N ARG A 145 17.86 -1.28 12.92
CA ARG A 145 19.25 -0.84 12.88
C ARG A 145 19.83 -0.94 11.47
N ALA A 146 19.66 -2.08 10.79
CA ALA A 146 20.12 -2.25 9.42
C ALA A 146 19.45 -1.27 8.45
N GLU A 147 18.16 -0.99 8.62
CA GLU A 147 17.44 0.03 7.86
C GLU A 147 18.00 1.44 8.11
N ILE A 148 18.31 1.77 9.36
CA ILE A 148 18.91 3.05 9.74
C ILE A 148 20.31 3.21 9.15
N GLU A 149 21.14 2.18 9.23
CA GLU A 149 22.52 2.21 8.74
C GLU A 149 22.56 2.29 7.21
N SER A 150 21.78 1.46 6.51
CA SER A 150 21.72 1.47 5.04
C SER A 150 21.26 2.79 4.44
N ASN A 151 20.41 3.54 5.14
CA ASN A 151 19.93 4.86 4.72
C ASN A 151 20.66 6.02 5.41
N ASN A 152 21.66 5.74 6.25
CA ASN A 152 22.37 6.73 7.07
C ASN A 152 21.43 7.62 7.90
N PHE A 153 20.38 7.05 8.48
CA PHE A 153 19.38 7.77 9.26
C PHE A 153 19.85 8.15 10.68
N GLY A 154 20.89 7.50 11.20
CA GLY A 154 21.43 7.79 12.53
C GLY A 154 21.80 9.26 12.72
N ARG A 155 22.23 9.94 11.65
CA ARG A 155 22.58 11.37 11.66
C ARG A 155 21.41 12.31 12.00
N TYR A 156 20.18 11.90 11.75
CA TYR A 156 18.99 12.71 12.03
C TYR A 156 18.52 12.61 13.48
N SER A 157 19.06 11.63 14.23
CA SER A 157 18.76 11.48 15.65
C SER A 157 19.87 10.73 16.39
N PRO A 158 21.07 11.32 16.48
CA PRO A 158 22.25 10.61 16.98
C PRO A 158 22.11 10.15 18.43
N ALA A 159 21.53 10.99 19.31
CA ALA A 159 21.31 10.63 20.71
C ALA A 159 20.33 9.44 20.86
N ASP A 160 19.17 9.49 20.18
CA ASP A 160 18.19 8.39 20.21
C ASP A 160 18.80 7.09 19.66
N TYR A 161 19.66 7.18 18.64
CA TYR A 161 20.34 6.02 18.06
C TYR A 161 21.36 5.41 19.03
N VAL A 162 22.21 6.22 19.64
CA VAL A 162 23.17 5.76 20.68
C VAL A 162 22.46 5.14 21.87
N ASP A 163 21.33 5.71 22.30
CA ASP A 163 20.51 5.13 23.37
C ASP A 163 19.92 3.78 22.96
N ALA A 164 19.41 3.64 21.72
CA ALA A 164 18.88 2.39 21.21
C ALA A 164 19.94 1.26 21.17
N GLU A 165 21.17 1.62 20.79
CA GLU A 165 22.33 0.73 20.82
C GLU A 165 22.61 0.24 22.24
N ARG A 166 22.68 1.17 23.20
CA ARG A 166 22.89 0.84 24.62
C ARG A 166 21.81 -0.10 25.16
N PHE A 167 20.53 0.17 24.86
CA PHE A 167 19.43 -0.70 25.30
C PHE A 167 19.47 -2.09 24.64
N SER A 168 19.94 -2.18 23.40
CA SER A 168 20.12 -3.47 22.70
C SER A 168 21.18 -4.33 23.39
N ILE A 169 22.31 -3.71 23.79
CA ILE A 169 23.38 -4.38 24.55
C ILE A 169 22.84 -4.81 25.93
N ASN A 170 22.21 -3.89 26.66
CA ASN A 170 21.64 -4.18 27.97
C ASN A 170 20.64 -5.34 27.95
N THR A 171 19.88 -5.49 26.85
CA THR A 171 18.96 -6.62 26.66
C THR A 171 19.68 -7.96 26.70
N ILE A 172 20.82 -8.07 26.00
CA ILE A 172 21.61 -9.30 25.94
C ILE A 172 22.27 -9.58 27.30
N ASP A 173 22.86 -8.57 27.92
CA ASP A 173 23.57 -8.70 29.21
C ASP A 173 22.62 -9.19 30.32
N HIS A 174 21.39 -8.69 30.33
CA HIS A 174 20.41 -9.06 31.35
C HIS A 174 19.58 -10.28 30.96
N TYR A 175 19.66 -10.78 29.72
CA TYR A 175 18.75 -11.81 29.22
C TYR A 175 18.67 -13.02 30.16
N ARG A 176 19.82 -13.54 30.61
CA ARG A 176 19.87 -14.70 31.51
C ARG A 176 19.72 -14.34 33.00
N LEU A 177 20.02 -13.11 33.37
CA LEU A 177 20.11 -12.65 34.76
C LEU A 177 18.78 -12.10 35.28
N ASP A 178 18.12 -11.27 34.48
CA ASP A 178 16.84 -10.64 34.77
C ASP A 178 16.02 -10.50 33.49
N HIS A 179 15.09 -11.43 33.27
CA HIS A 179 14.26 -11.48 32.07
C HIS A 179 13.27 -10.31 31.98
N LYS A 180 12.91 -9.67 33.10
CA LYS A 180 12.01 -8.51 33.10
C LYS A 180 12.75 -7.27 32.64
N MET A 181 13.93 -7.02 33.22
CA MET A 181 14.80 -5.92 32.79
C MET A 181 15.22 -6.10 31.32
N ALA A 182 15.56 -7.33 30.90
CA ALA A 182 15.89 -7.59 29.50
C ALA A 182 14.70 -7.31 28.56
N LYS A 183 13.47 -7.63 28.97
CA LYS A 183 12.27 -7.29 28.19
C LYS A 183 12.10 -5.78 28.06
N GLU A 184 12.16 -5.05 29.16
CA GLU A 184 12.02 -3.58 29.17
C GLU A 184 13.08 -2.92 28.28
N ALA A 185 14.36 -3.29 28.44
CA ALA A 185 15.44 -2.81 27.59
C ALA A 185 15.20 -3.10 26.10
N SER A 186 14.68 -4.29 25.76
CA SER A 186 14.40 -4.65 24.37
C SER A 186 13.27 -3.83 23.75
N GLU A 187 12.26 -3.48 24.55
CA GLU A 187 11.14 -2.64 24.13
C GLU A 187 11.60 -1.20 23.89
N ASP A 188 12.45 -0.68 24.77
CA ASP A 188 13.05 0.65 24.64
C ASP A 188 13.99 0.74 23.43
N ALA A 189 14.80 -0.29 23.17
CA ALA A 189 15.63 -0.37 21.97
C ALA A 189 14.79 -0.28 20.69
N VAL A 190 13.74 -1.11 20.56
CA VAL A 190 12.83 -1.09 19.39
C VAL A 190 12.16 0.26 19.25
N LYS A 191 11.66 0.85 20.35
CA LYS A 191 11.00 2.15 20.34
C LYS A 191 11.93 3.26 19.84
N LEU A 192 13.17 3.29 20.32
CA LEU A 192 14.14 4.32 19.92
C LEU A 192 14.60 4.13 18.48
N TYR A 193 14.88 2.90 18.02
CA TYR A 193 15.18 2.69 16.60
C TYR A 193 14.01 3.09 15.70
N LYS A 194 12.76 2.77 16.06
CA LYS A 194 11.59 3.25 15.30
C LYS A 194 11.54 4.76 15.20
N LYS A 195 11.86 5.46 16.30
CA LYS A 195 11.92 6.93 16.34
C LYS A 195 13.02 7.49 15.43
N VAL A 196 14.21 6.88 15.42
CA VAL A 196 15.32 7.25 14.53
C VAL A 196 14.92 7.04 13.06
N ALA A 197 14.37 5.87 12.74
CA ALA A 197 13.92 5.54 11.39
C ALA A 197 12.82 6.51 10.90
N ALA A 198 11.84 6.82 11.76
CA ALA A 198 10.77 7.77 11.44
C ALA A 198 11.31 9.18 11.14
N LYS A 199 12.29 9.66 11.90
CA LYS A 199 12.98 10.94 11.63
C LYS A 199 13.74 10.91 10.31
N GLY A 200 14.41 9.81 9.99
CA GLY A 200 15.09 9.63 8.71
C GLY A 200 14.12 9.68 7.53
N TYR A 201 13.02 8.94 7.61
CA TYR A 201 11.99 8.96 6.58
C TYR A 201 11.28 10.32 6.47
N LEU A 202 11.12 11.06 7.56
CA LEU A 202 10.58 12.42 7.51
C LEU A 202 11.44 13.32 6.61
N GLU A 203 12.76 13.29 6.78
CA GLU A 203 13.66 14.10 5.93
C GLU A 203 13.62 13.65 4.46
N PHE A 204 13.65 12.34 4.22
CA PHE A 204 13.52 11.79 2.86
C PHE A 204 12.17 12.14 2.22
N THR A 205 11.09 12.16 3.00
CA THR A 205 9.74 12.53 2.53
C THR A 205 9.69 13.98 2.05
N LYS A 206 10.36 14.91 2.73
CA LYS A 206 10.42 16.32 2.30
C LYS A 206 11.03 16.44 0.92
N THR A 207 12.21 15.86 0.72
CA THR A 207 12.89 15.87 -0.59
C THR A 207 12.04 15.20 -1.67
N ALA A 208 11.50 14.01 -1.40
CA ALA A 208 10.67 13.29 -2.38
C ALA A 208 9.41 14.06 -2.77
N LYS A 209 8.77 14.75 -1.81
CA LYS A 209 7.61 15.60 -2.06
C LYS A 209 7.97 16.77 -2.97
N ASP A 210 9.09 17.44 -2.70
CA ASP A 210 9.54 18.58 -3.51
C ASP A 210 9.87 18.14 -4.94
N THR A 211 10.59 17.03 -5.11
CA THR A 211 10.86 16.44 -6.44
C THR A 211 9.59 16.04 -7.18
N ALA A 212 8.62 15.43 -6.49
CA ALA A 212 7.35 15.06 -7.12
C ALA A 212 6.55 16.30 -7.55
N LYS A 213 6.65 17.40 -6.77
CA LYS A 213 6.04 18.68 -7.11
C LYS A 213 6.71 19.32 -8.33
N GLU A 214 8.03 19.31 -8.40
CA GLU A 214 8.79 19.82 -9.55
C GLU A 214 8.37 19.14 -10.86
N TYR A 215 8.39 17.80 -10.91
CA TYR A 215 7.95 17.08 -12.11
C TYR A 215 6.47 17.27 -12.45
N LYS A 216 5.62 17.49 -11.43
CA LYS A 216 4.22 17.86 -11.67
C LYS A 216 4.14 19.23 -12.34
N ASP A 217 4.90 20.20 -11.85
CA ASP A 217 4.93 21.56 -12.41
C ASP A 217 5.49 21.54 -13.85
N ASP A 218 6.46 20.67 -14.16
CA ASP A 218 6.95 20.40 -15.52
C ASP A 218 5.83 19.84 -16.43
N CYS A 219 5.09 18.83 -15.96
CA CYS A 219 3.93 18.31 -16.69
C CYS A 219 2.88 19.39 -16.96
N ASP A 220 2.65 20.28 -15.99
CA ASP A 220 1.69 21.38 -16.11
C ASP A 220 2.15 22.41 -17.14
N SER A 221 3.45 22.69 -17.23
CA SER A 221 4.04 23.62 -18.21
C SER A 221 3.74 23.23 -19.66
N ILE A 222 3.73 21.93 -19.95
CA ILE A 222 3.41 21.38 -21.29
C ILE A 222 1.94 20.99 -21.45
N LYS A 223 1.09 21.33 -20.48
CA LYS A 223 -0.35 21.02 -20.44
C LYS A 223 -0.63 19.51 -20.54
N ALA A 224 0.24 18.65 -19.99
CA ALA A 224 0.10 17.20 -20.04
C ALA A 224 -1.24 16.70 -19.48
N ALA A 225 -1.81 17.39 -18.49
CA ALA A 225 -3.13 17.09 -17.93
C ALA A 225 -4.26 17.12 -18.99
N ARG A 226 -4.10 17.85 -20.10
CA ARG A 226 -5.08 17.92 -21.19
C ARG A 226 -4.91 16.81 -22.21
N SER A 227 -3.67 16.47 -22.56
CA SER A 227 -3.36 15.48 -23.60
C SER A 227 -3.25 14.04 -23.08
N ARG A 228 -2.95 13.86 -21.79
CA ARG A 228 -2.69 12.56 -21.13
C ARG A 228 -3.37 12.50 -19.75
N LYS A 229 -4.69 12.66 -19.75
CA LYS A 229 -5.51 12.86 -18.54
C LYS A 229 -5.43 11.67 -17.57
N GLU A 230 -5.43 10.44 -18.06
CA GLU A 230 -5.48 9.26 -17.21
C GLU A 230 -4.17 9.04 -16.44
N GLU A 231 -3.04 9.18 -17.14
CA GLU A 231 -1.70 9.04 -16.60
C GLU A 231 -1.39 10.16 -15.62
N TYR A 232 -1.76 11.41 -15.97
CA TYR A 232 -1.64 12.55 -15.06
C TYR A 232 -2.44 12.34 -13.78
N ASN A 233 -3.71 11.91 -13.90
CA ASN A 233 -4.54 11.66 -12.72
C ASN A 233 -4.04 10.49 -11.87
N LYS A 234 -3.41 9.47 -12.47
CA LYS A 234 -2.74 8.38 -11.74
C LYS A 234 -1.57 8.92 -10.91
N ALA A 235 -0.74 9.78 -11.48
CA ALA A 235 0.37 10.43 -10.76
C ALA A 235 -0.15 11.30 -9.61
N VAL A 236 -1.21 12.12 -9.84
CA VAL A 236 -1.85 12.94 -8.80
C VAL A 236 -2.43 12.09 -7.66
N ARG A 237 -3.13 10.99 -7.95
CA ARG A 237 -3.64 10.09 -6.91
C ARG A 237 -2.50 9.51 -6.05
N THR A 238 -1.39 9.17 -6.67
CA THR A 238 -0.20 8.64 -5.98
C THR A 238 0.45 9.72 -5.10
N TYR A 239 0.56 10.95 -5.60
CA TYR A 239 1.02 12.10 -4.81
C TYR A 239 0.12 12.36 -3.59
N ASN A 240 -1.20 12.31 -3.77
CA ASN A 240 -2.16 12.49 -2.69
C ASN A 240 -2.12 11.35 -1.67
N LYS A 241 -1.83 10.11 -2.09
CA LYS A 241 -1.55 9.01 -1.17
C LYS A 241 -0.36 9.35 -0.27
N GLY A 242 0.71 9.92 -0.84
CA GLY A 242 1.87 10.39 -0.07
C GLY A 242 1.51 11.46 0.94
N LYS A 243 0.66 12.42 0.55
CA LYS A 243 0.12 13.45 1.46
C LYS A 243 -0.64 12.83 2.63
N SER A 244 -1.61 11.95 2.36
CA SER A 244 -2.39 11.29 3.42
C SER A 244 -1.57 10.39 4.33
N ALA A 245 -0.46 9.81 3.85
CA ALA A 245 0.49 9.08 4.69
C ALA A 245 1.30 10.02 5.59
N ALA A 246 1.80 11.14 5.05
CA ALA A 246 2.53 12.15 5.82
C ALA A 246 1.65 12.77 6.93
N ASP A 247 0.37 13.04 6.63
CA ASP A 247 -0.60 13.57 7.61
C ASP A 247 -0.84 12.60 8.79
N ARG A 248 -0.66 11.29 8.57
CA ARG A 248 -0.72 10.23 9.59
C ARG A 248 0.63 9.92 10.24
N ALA A 249 1.67 10.71 9.94
CA ALA A 249 3.06 10.46 10.33
C ALA A 249 3.63 9.09 9.87
N ASP A 250 3.04 8.46 8.84
CA ASP A 250 3.62 7.30 8.17
C ASP A 250 4.60 7.78 7.09
N TYR A 251 5.76 8.27 7.53
CA TYR A 251 6.74 8.86 6.65
C TYR A 251 7.39 7.86 5.69
N LYS A 252 7.40 6.56 6.03
CA LYS A 252 7.90 5.53 5.12
C LYS A 252 6.96 5.36 3.93
N GLU A 253 5.64 5.24 4.19
CA GLU A 253 4.64 5.18 3.11
C GLU A 253 4.60 6.50 2.32
N ALA A 254 4.74 7.64 2.99
CA ALA A 254 4.78 8.96 2.35
C ALA A 254 5.96 9.08 1.37
N TYR A 255 7.18 8.76 1.83
CA TYR A 255 8.38 8.75 1.00
C TYR A 255 8.22 7.86 -0.25
N ILE A 256 7.72 6.62 -0.07
CA ILE A 256 7.51 5.68 -1.18
C ILE A 256 6.52 6.26 -2.19
N SER A 257 5.39 6.79 -1.71
CA SER A 257 4.34 7.33 -2.56
C SER A 257 4.78 8.59 -3.32
N TYR A 258 5.52 9.49 -2.67
CA TYR A 258 6.05 10.67 -3.34
C TYR A 258 7.10 10.33 -4.39
N ASN A 259 8.02 9.39 -4.13
CA ASN A 259 8.97 8.95 -5.16
C ASN A 259 8.26 8.30 -6.35
N GLU A 260 7.23 7.49 -6.10
CA GLU A 260 6.46 6.90 -7.19
C GLU A 260 5.71 7.97 -7.99
N ALA A 261 5.13 8.96 -7.32
CA ALA A 261 4.52 10.10 -8.01
C ALA A 261 5.53 10.87 -8.86
N ALA A 262 6.73 11.14 -8.33
CA ALA A 262 7.82 11.77 -9.07
C ALA A 262 8.18 10.99 -10.33
N LYS A 263 8.35 9.66 -10.24
CA LYS A 263 8.63 8.79 -11.41
C LYS A 263 7.51 8.85 -12.45
N LEU A 264 6.25 8.82 -12.00
CA LEU A 264 5.09 8.88 -12.91
C LEU A 264 5.02 10.23 -13.63
N PHE A 265 5.22 11.34 -12.93
CA PHE A 265 5.25 12.67 -13.54
C PHE A 265 6.46 12.85 -14.48
N ALA A 266 7.66 12.45 -14.06
CA ALA A 266 8.87 12.54 -14.89
C ALA A 266 8.70 11.77 -16.21
N LYS A 267 8.22 10.52 -16.14
CA LYS A 267 7.94 9.71 -17.32
C LYS A 267 6.88 10.36 -18.22
N LEU A 268 5.82 10.90 -17.63
CA LEU A 268 4.76 11.56 -18.38
C LEU A 268 5.28 12.81 -19.11
N TYR A 269 6.10 13.62 -18.43
CA TYR A 269 6.72 14.80 -19.00
C TYR A 269 7.58 14.43 -20.21
N GLU A 270 8.44 13.42 -20.07
CA GLU A 270 9.31 12.94 -21.15
C GLU A 270 8.49 12.49 -22.37
N GLU A 271 7.50 11.60 -22.17
CA GLU A 271 6.66 11.10 -23.26
C GLU A 271 5.89 12.21 -24.00
N VAL A 272 5.35 13.18 -23.27
CA VAL A 272 4.60 14.29 -23.89
C VAL A 272 5.54 15.27 -24.58
N SER A 273 6.70 15.56 -23.98
CA SER A 273 7.69 16.47 -24.57
C SER A 273 8.24 15.92 -25.89
N LEU A 274 8.53 14.62 -25.96
CA LEU A 274 8.95 13.96 -27.20
C LEU A 274 7.89 14.08 -28.31
N LYS A 275 6.63 13.76 -28.00
CA LYS A 275 5.53 13.89 -28.97
C LYS A 275 5.31 15.32 -29.45
N ARG A 276 5.53 16.32 -28.57
CA ARG A 276 5.43 17.73 -28.94
C ARG A 276 6.57 18.14 -29.86
N ALA A 277 7.80 17.72 -29.58
CA ALA A 277 8.94 17.99 -30.45
C ALA A 277 8.76 17.35 -31.84
N GLU A 278 8.24 16.12 -31.91
CA GLU A 278 7.89 15.45 -33.17
C GLU A 278 6.82 16.22 -33.95
N ALA A 279 5.76 16.66 -33.27
CA ALA A 279 4.70 17.45 -33.88
C ALA A 279 5.19 18.83 -34.37
N GLU A 280 6.02 19.51 -33.58
CA GLU A 280 6.61 20.81 -33.94
C GLU A 280 7.54 20.69 -35.15
N LYS A 281 8.34 19.63 -35.22
CA LYS A 281 9.16 19.33 -36.40
C LYS A 281 8.29 19.07 -37.63
N ALA A 282 7.24 18.26 -37.52
CA ALA A 282 6.34 17.99 -38.63
C ALA A 282 5.61 19.26 -39.11
N MET A 283 5.18 20.13 -38.21
CA MET A 283 4.58 21.42 -38.54
C MET A 283 5.56 22.36 -39.23
N ALA A 284 6.81 22.43 -38.76
CA ALA A 284 7.85 23.24 -39.40
C ALA A 284 8.15 22.74 -40.83
N GLU A 285 8.26 21.42 -41.02
CA GLU A 285 8.44 20.83 -42.36
C GLU A 285 7.25 21.07 -43.29
N ALA A 286 6.02 21.01 -42.77
CA ALA A 286 4.82 21.34 -43.54
C ALA A 286 4.79 22.83 -43.93
N ALA A 287 5.15 23.74 -43.02
CA ALA A 287 5.23 25.17 -43.28
C ALA A 287 6.28 25.51 -44.35
N MET A 288 7.45 24.87 -44.31
CA MET A 288 8.49 25.06 -45.34
C MET A 288 7.99 24.62 -46.73
N ARG A 289 7.37 23.43 -46.84
CA ARG A 289 6.80 22.96 -48.12
C ARG A 289 5.70 23.88 -48.64
N GLN A 290 4.87 24.42 -47.74
CA GLN A 290 3.84 25.38 -48.12
C GLN A 290 4.46 26.68 -48.65
N GLN A 291 5.54 27.16 -48.03
CA GLN A 291 6.26 28.34 -48.49
C GLN A 291 6.91 28.10 -49.85
N GLU A 292 7.62 26.98 -50.03
CA GLU A 292 8.23 26.60 -51.31
C GLU A 292 7.19 26.49 -52.43
N SER A 293 6.04 25.89 -52.15
CA SER A 293 4.93 25.82 -53.12
C SER A 293 4.38 27.21 -53.46
N SER A 294 4.30 28.12 -52.50
CA SER A 294 3.84 29.49 -52.72
C SER A 294 4.86 30.30 -53.53
N ASP A 295 6.14 30.16 -53.23
CA ASP A 295 7.22 30.86 -53.92
C ASP A 295 7.32 30.38 -55.38
N LEU A 296 7.19 29.07 -55.62
CA LEU A 296 7.16 28.49 -56.97
C LEU A 296 5.96 28.99 -57.78
N ALA A 297 4.77 29.10 -57.16
CA ALA A 297 3.59 29.65 -57.83
C ALA A 297 3.79 31.12 -58.23
N LEU A 298 4.38 31.93 -57.34
CA LEU A 298 4.72 33.33 -57.64
C LEU A 298 5.78 33.47 -58.73
N GLU A 299 6.73 32.53 -58.83
CA GLU A 299 7.70 32.48 -59.91
C GLU A 299 7.03 32.13 -61.24
N ALA A 300 6.16 31.12 -61.26
CA ALA A 300 5.39 30.74 -62.44
C ALA A 300 4.52 31.89 -62.97
N ASP A 301 3.85 32.66 -62.08
CA ASP A 301 3.07 33.84 -62.47
C ASP A 301 3.92 34.95 -63.08
N LYS A 302 5.20 35.07 -62.71
CA LYS A 302 6.14 36.03 -63.31
C LYS A 302 6.65 35.58 -64.67
N GLU A 303 6.92 34.29 -64.84
CA GLU A 303 7.48 33.73 -66.08
C GLU A 303 6.41 33.59 -67.18
N ALA A 304 5.18 33.24 -66.82
CA ALA A 304 4.06 33.10 -67.74
C ALA A 304 2.85 33.90 -67.23
N PRO A 305 2.91 35.25 -67.22
CA PRO A 305 1.81 36.07 -66.75
C PRO A 305 0.58 35.80 -67.61
N LEU A 306 -0.54 35.50 -66.94
CA LEU A 306 -1.82 35.30 -67.61
C LEU A 306 -2.20 36.60 -68.33
N THR A 307 -2.14 36.60 -69.66
CA THR A 307 -2.67 37.68 -70.48
C THR A 307 -4.20 37.59 -70.46
N GLU A 308 -4.89 38.74 -70.34
CA GLU A 308 -6.37 38.85 -70.32
C GLU A 308 -7.09 38.20 -71.52
N ALA A 309 -6.35 37.75 -72.53
CA ALA A 309 -6.86 36.97 -73.66
C ALA A 309 -6.14 35.60 -73.74
N GLY A 310 -6.35 34.74 -72.75
CA GLY A 310 -6.08 33.32 -72.91
C GLY A 310 -7.17 32.70 -73.80
N GLU A 311 -6.88 32.48 -75.08
CA GLU A 311 -7.72 31.67 -75.98
C GLU A 311 -7.94 30.29 -75.35
N GLY A 312 -9.10 30.08 -74.74
CA GLY A 312 -9.43 28.81 -74.07
C GLY A 312 -10.82 28.75 -73.44
N PHE A 313 -11.41 29.91 -73.10
CA PHE A 313 -12.82 30.00 -72.73
C PHE A 313 -13.51 30.96 -73.68
N THR A 314 -13.95 30.46 -74.84
CA THR A 314 -15.01 31.15 -75.56
C THR A 314 -16.22 31.23 -74.64
N GLU A 315 -16.78 32.43 -74.47
CA GLU A 315 -18.11 32.66 -73.90
C GLU A 315 -19.19 32.01 -74.78
N GLY A 316 -19.18 30.68 -74.83
CA GLY A 316 -20.26 29.86 -75.36
C GLY A 316 -21.08 29.40 -74.17
N GLU A 317 -22.09 30.21 -73.83
CA GLU A 317 -23.36 29.81 -73.20
C GLU A 317 -23.33 28.42 -72.52
N LEU A 318 -22.88 28.37 -71.26
CA LEU A 318 -23.19 27.25 -70.39
C LEU A 318 -24.67 27.38 -69.98
N ASP A 319 -25.52 26.79 -70.82
CA ASP A 319 -26.96 26.66 -70.60
C ASP A 319 -27.24 25.90 -69.29
N LEU A 320 -27.53 26.64 -68.22
CA LEU A 320 -27.88 26.13 -66.90
C LEU A 320 -29.37 25.71 -66.82
N GLN A 321 -30.03 25.41 -67.94
CA GLN A 321 -31.42 24.96 -67.95
C GLN A 321 -31.55 23.57 -68.56
N ASN A 322 -32.12 22.64 -67.78
CA ASN A 322 -32.47 21.25 -68.11
C ASN A 322 -31.36 20.19 -68.13
N LEU A 323 -30.85 19.86 -66.95
CA LEU A 323 -30.72 18.43 -66.59
C LEU A 323 -31.60 18.18 -65.37
N SER A 324 -32.86 17.82 -65.64
CA SER A 324 -33.78 17.27 -64.65
C SER A 324 -33.13 16.09 -63.93
N THR A 325 -33.28 16.08 -62.60
CA THR A 325 -33.03 14.94 -61.73
C THR A 325 -33.74 13.68 -62.25
N PRO A 326 -33.04 12.58 -62.52
CA PRO A 326 -33.65 11.27 -62.52
C PRO A 326 -33.66 10.77 -61.07
N GLN A 327 -34.82 10.87 -60.41
CA GLN A 327 -35.12 9.94 -59.31
C GLN A 327 -35.60 8.62 -59.93
N THR A 328 -34.90 7.53 -59.63
CA THR A 328 -35.37 6.35 -58.88
C THR A 328 -34.64 5.07 -59.30
N GLY A 329 -34.36 4.21 -58.32
CA GLY A 329 -34.67 2.79 -58.51
C GLY A 329 -33.56 1.75 -58.35
N ALA A 330 -33.18 1.51 -57.09
CA ALA A 330 -32.84 0.18 -56.55
C ALA A 330 -31.42 -0.39 -56.82
N PRO A 331 -30.99 -1.43 -56.05
CA PRO A 331 -29.88 -1.35 -55.10
C PRO A 331 -28.63 -2.09 -55.59
N VAL A 332 -27.44 -1.69 -55.16
CA VAL A 332 -26.24 -2.52 -55.36
C VAL A 332 -25.45 -2.63 -54.08
N GLU A 333 -25.19 -3.89 -53.76
CA GLU A 333 -24.68 -4.47 -52.53
C GLU A 333 -23.17 -4.29 -52.39
N ASN A 334 -22.78 -3.74 -51.23
CA ASN A 334 -21.91 -4.32 -50.21
C ASN A 334 -20.92 -5.45 -50.61
N ILE A 335 -19.60 -5.19 -50.50
CA ILE A 335 -18.64 -6.24 -50.10
C ILE A 335 -17.71 -5.70 -49.00
N ASN A 336 -17.88 -6.38 -47.87
CA ASN A 336 -17.22 -6.38 -46.58
C ASN A 336 -15.74 -6.81 -46.65
N THR A 337 -14.87 -6.23 -45.80
CA THR A 337 -13.96 -7.01 -44.94
C THR A 337 -13.63 -6.21 -43.69
N GLN A 338 -14.54 -6.28 -42.73
CA GLN A 338 -14.22 -6.23 -41.31
C GLN A 338 -14.60 -7.60 -40.74
N GLY A 339 -13.60 -8.33 -40.24
CA GLY A 339 -13.75 -9.65 -39.64
C GLY A 339 -12.44 -10.06 -38.99
N ASP A 340 -12.36 -9.89 -37.67
CA ASP A 340 -12.31 -11.02 -36.75
C ASP A 340 -12.40 -10.53 -35.30
N GLU A 341 -13.52 -10.90 -34.67
CA GLU A 341 -13.82 -10.98 -33.25
C GLU A 341 -12.83 -11.93 -32.50
N PRO A 342 -12.89 -12.20 -31.16
CA PRO A 342 -14.05 -12.12 -30.24
C PRO A 342 -13.66 -11.55 -28.83
N ALA A 343 -14.45 -11.50 -27.75
CA ALA A 343 -15.77 -11.99 -27.38
C ALA A 343 -16.26 -11.23 -26.12
N ASN A 344 -17.59 -11.08 -25.96
CA ASN A 344 -18.43 -11.21 -24.74
C ASN A 344 -18.03 -10.49 -23.41
N THR A 345 -18.94 -9.88 -22.63
CA THR A 345 -20.33 -10.28 -22.33
C THR A 345 -21.14 -9.12 -21.70
N GLU A 346 -22.46 -9.12 -21.96
CA GLU A 346 -23.60 -8.85 -21.04
C GLU A 346 -23.82 -7.46 -20.38
N ASN A 347 -24.93 -6.80 -20.76
CA ASN A 347 -26.21 -6.63 -20.00
C ASN A 347 -26.14 -5.48 -18.95
N ASN A 348 -27.13 -4.60 -18.75
CA ASN A 348 -28.57 -4.68 -18.96
C ASN A 348 -29.18 -3.26 -18.81
N GLN A 349 -30.33 -3.02 -19.48
CA GLN A 349 -31.49 -2.16 -19.14
C GLN A 349 -31.29 -0.87 -18.29
N THR A 350 -31.91 0.27 -18.58
CA THR A 350 -33.36 0.48 -18.43
C THR A 350 -33.79 1.82 -19.07
N THR A 351 -34.90 1.77 -19.82
CA THR A 351 -35.81 2.84 -20.27
C THR A 351 -36.37 3.66 -19.08
N ALA A 352 -36.86 4.89 -19.11
CA ALA A 352 -37.91 5.49 -19.94
C ALA A 352 -38.22 6.89 -19.35
N GLY A 353 -38.80 7.77 -20.18
CA GLY A 353 -39.67 8.88 -19.76
C GLY A 353 -38.92 10.15 -19.34
N GLY A 354 -39.03 11.28 -20.03
CA GLY A 354 -40.23 11.87 -20.63
C GLY A 354 -40.67 13.02 -19.74
N GLY A 355 -40.50 14.25 -20.20
CA GLY A 355 -40.92 15.45 -19.48
C GLY A 355 -40.69 16.70 -20.32
N GLN A 356 -41.80 17.26 -20.83
CA GLN A 356 -41.97 18.71 -20.89
C GLN A 356 -41.88 19.30 -19.48
#